data_AF-A0A955B9D0-F1
#
_entry.id   AF-A0A955B9D0-F1
#
_cell.length_a   1.000
_cell.length_b   1.000
_cell.length_c   1.000
_cell.angle_alpha   90.00
_cell.angle_beta   90.00
_cell.angle_gamma   90.00
#
_symmetry.space_group_name_H-M   'P 1'
#
loop_
_entity.id
_entity.type
_entity.pdbx_description
1 polymer ?
#
loop_
_entity_poly.entity_id
_entity_poly.type
_entity_poly.pdbx_seq_one_letter_code
_entity_poly.pdbx_strand_id
1 'polypeptide(L)'
;MKESNNLQPKCGYHRLAAVRRRERVSLQCVAKRLGISVREAACQEDPSSNVSLSTIYEWQKVLDVPVSELLVEPNEALAESVQTRAQLVRVMKTAMLLRQRCRQSSVERLAENLFNDLVEIMPELAEVKSLPTHGNLRSKADVPRIISQQISSNWFGYEHEVLD
;
A
#
# COMPACT_ATOMS: atom_id res chain seq x y z
N MET A 1 20.27 3.51 29.96
CA MET A 1 19.41 4.66 29.59
C MET A 1 20.24 5.63 28.76
N LYS A 2 20.34 5.40 27.43
CA LYS A 2 20.82 6.36 26.42
C LYS A 2 20.22 5.97 25.07
N GLU A 3 19.21 6.74 24.69
CA GLU A 3 18.72 7.10 23.36
C GLU A 3 19.10 6.18 22.19
N SER A 4 18.13 5.35 21.80
CA SER A 4 18.04 4.83 20.43
C SER A 4 17.75 6.01 19.51
N ASN A 5 18.81 6.55 18.91
CA ASN A 5 18.77 7.60 17.90
C ASN A 5 18.03 7.04 16.67
N ASN A 6 16.72 7.27 16.63
CA ASN A 6 15.85 6.97 15.50
C ASN A 6 16.21 7.94 14.37
N LEU A 7 17.29 7.61 13.65
CA LEU A 7 17.61 8.20 12.36
C LEU A 7 16.51 7.76 11.40
N GLN A 8 15.36 8.44 11.49
CA GLN A 8 14.36 8.45 10.45
C GLN A 8 15.12 8.64 9.14
N PRO A 9 15.08 7.68 8.19
CA PRO A 9 15.70 7.90 6.90
C PRO A 9 15.10 9.19 6.37
N LYS A 10 15.95 10.16 5.97
CA LYS A 10 15.51 11.40 5.33
C LYS A 10 14.77 11.04 4.04
N CYS A 11 13.50 10.71 4.18
CA CYS A 11 12.55 10.53 3.13
C CYS A 11 12.28 11.95 2.61
N GLY A 12 12.74 12.25 1.39
CA GLY A 12 12.32 13.48 0.73
C GLY A 12 10.79 13.55 0.68
N TYR A 13 10.23 14.77 0.67
CA TYR A 13 8.78 14.97 0.60
C TYR A 13 8.20 14.51 -0.75
N HIS A 14 9.01 14.57 -1.81
CA HIS A 14 8.60 14.27 -3.17
C HIS A 14 9.75 13.71 -4.01
N ARG A 15 9.42 13.16 -5.17
CA ARG A 15 10.38 12.55 -6.11
C ARG A 15 10.33 13.14 -7.53
N LEU A 16 10.00 14.43 -7.63
CA LEU A 16 9.90 15.20 -8.89
C LEU A 16 11.09 14.96 -9.84
N ALA A 17 12.32 15.05 -9.33
CA ALA A 17 13.52 14.85 -10.14
C ALA A 17 13.63 13.45 -10.75
N ALA A 18 13.26 12.42 -9.98
CA ALA A 18 13.30 11.04 -10.44
C ALA A 18 12.25 10.81 -11.53
N VAL A 19 11.03 11.32 -11.31
CA VAL A 19 9.91 11.17 -12.26
C VAL A 19 10.19 11.94 -13.55
N ARG A 20 10.64 13.19 -13.48
CA ARG A 20 11.00 13.97 -14.68
C ARG A 20 12.04 13.24 -15.54
N ARG A 21 13.09 12.68 -14.94
CA ARG A 21 14.12 11.93 -15.66
C ARG A 21 13.55 10.67 -16.31
N ARG A 22 12.64 9.97 -15.62
CA ARG A 22 11.95 8.79 -16.14
C ARG A 22 11.10 9.13 -17.37
N GLU A 23 10.35 10.23 -17.31
CA GLU A 23 9.55 10.75 -18.43
C GLU A 23 10.39 11.46 -19.53
N ARG A 24 11.72 11.50 -19.35
CA ARG A 24 12.68 12.11 -20.29
C ARG A 24 12.40 13.58 -20.63
N VAL A 25 11.74 14.31 -19.71
CA VAL A 25 11.48 15.74 -19.88
C VAL A 25 12.68 16.54 -19.38
N SER A 26 13.17 17.50 -20.17
CA SER A 26 14.27 18.35 -19.72
C SER A 26 13.80 19.36 -18.67
N LEU A 27 14.68 19.77 -17.76
CA LEU A 27 14.35 20.76 -16.73
C LEU A 27 13.94 22.11 -17.36
N GLN A 28 14.54 22.46 -18.49
CA GLN A 28 14.20 23.66 -19.25
C GLN A 28 12.79 23.58 -19.87
N CYS A 29 12.37 22.40 -20.32
CA CYS A 29 11.01 22.16 -20.80
C CYS A 29 9.99 22.34 -19.67
N VAL A 30 10.29 21.79 -18.48
CA VAL A 30 9.44 21.97 -17.29
C VAL A 30 9.34 23.44 -16.91
N ALA A 31 10.46 24.14 -16.78
CA ALA A 31 10.50 25.56 -16.44
C ALA A 31 9.68 26.41 -17.44
N LYS A 32 9.83 26.14 -18.74
CA LYS A 32 9.06 26.82 -19.80
C LYS A 32 7.56 26.54 -19.69
N ARG A 33 7.15 25.30 -19.43
CA ARG A 33 5.73 24.91 -19.32
C ARG A 33 5.07 25.44 -18.04
N LEU A 34 5.83 25.53 -16.95
CA LEU A 34 5.39 26.10 -15.68
C LEU A 34 5.45 27.65 -15.65
N GLY A 35 6.14 28.27 -16.61
CA GLY A 35 6.34 29.72 -16.63
C GLY A 35 7.29 30.24 -15.55
N ILE A 36 8.20 29.40 -15.06
CA ILE A 36 9.18 29.72 -14.00
C ILE A 36 10.60 29.68 -14.54
N SER A 37 11.56 30.16 -13.75
CA SER A 37 12.98 30.06 -14.10
C SER A 37 13.49 28.62 -13.96
N VAL A 38 14.53 28.27 -14.72
CA VAL A 38 15.20 26.96 -14.62
C VAL A 38 15.78 26.75 -13.22
N ARG A 39 16.22 27.83 -12.57
CA ARG A 39 16.74 27.78 -11.19
C ARG A 39 15.63 27.45 -10.19
N GLU A 40 14.45 28.06 -10.31
CA GLU A 40 13.30 27.73 -9.45
C GLU A 40 12.84 26.28 -9.67
N ALA A 41 12.78 25.82 -10.92
CA ALA A 41 12.49 24.42 -11.23
C ALA A 41 13.53 23.49 -10.57
N ALA A 42 14.82 23.82 -10.60
CA ALA A 42 15.87 23.06 -9.92
C ALA A 42 15.71 23.06 -8.39
N CYS A 43 15.29 24.18 -7.79
CA CYS A 43 15.01 24.26 -6.36
C CYS A 43 13.78 23.44 -5.96
N GLN A 44 12.78 23.31 -6.84
CA GLN A 44 11.63 22.44 -6.62
C GLN A 44 11.98 20.96 -6.81
N GLU A 45 13.00 20.62 -7.61
CA GLU A 45 13.44 19.22 -7.78
C GLU A 45 14.09 18.61 -6.53
N ASP A 46 14.66 19.44 -5.65
CA ASP A 46 15.30 18.98 -4.42
C ASP A 46 14.27 18.26 -3.53
N PRO A 47 14.42 16.94 -3.28
CA PRO A 47 13.47 16.16 -2.49
C PRO A 47 13.22 16.70 -1.07
N SER A 48 14.14 17.51 -0.53
CA SER A 48 14.01 18.13 0.79
C SER A 48 13.36 19.52 0.76
N SER A 49 13.15 20.07 -0.43
CA SER A 49 12.49 21.35 -0.64
C SER A 49 11.02 21.26 -0.29
N ASN A 50 10.50 22.34 0.30
CA ASN A 50 9.09 22.43 0.65
C ASN A 50 8.33 23.00 -0.56
N VAL A 51 7.67 22.12 -1.31
CA VAL A 51 6.90 22.48 -2.50
C VAL A 51 5.42 22.46 -2.17
N SER A 52 4.68 23.50 -2.58
CA SER A 52 3.24 23.56 -2.34
C SER A 52 2.50 22.45 -3.09
N LEU A 53 1.38 21.98 -2.54
CA LEU A 53 0.55 20.96 -3.20
C LEU A 53 0.07 21.43 -4.58
N SER A 54 -0.30 22.70 -4.72
CA SER A 54 -0.69 23.31 -6.00
C SER A 54 0.42 23.18 -7.05
N THR A 55 1.66 23.45 -6.65
CA THR A 55 2.84 23.27 -7.52
C THR A 55 3.02 21.81 -7.91
N ILE A 56 2.82 20.85 -7.00
CA ILE A 56 2.88 19.42 -7.34
C ILE A 56 1.83 19.05 -8.41
N TYR A 57 0.61 19.60 -8.33
CA TYR A 57 -0.41 19.43 -9.36
C TYR A 57 -0.05 20.09 -10.71
N GLU A 58 0.70 21.19 -10.70
CA GLU A 58 1.21 21.79 -11.94
C GLU A 58 2.29 20.90 -12.58
N TRP A 59 3.22 20.38 -11.76
CA TRP A 59 4.20 19.37 -12.21
C TRP A 59 3.53 18.12 -12.77
N GLN A 60 2.43 17.68 -12.15
CA GLN A 60 1.61 16.58 -12.64
C GLN A 60 1.15 16.81 -14.08
N LYS A 61 0.57 17.98 -14.36
CA LYS A 61 0.10 18.35 -15.71
C LYS A 61 1.24 18.44 -16.73
N VAL A 62 2.40 18.92 -16.28
CA VAL A 62 3.57 19.10 -17.16
C VAL A 62 4.23 17.77 -17.53
N LEU A 63 4.25 16.82 -16.59
CA LEU A 63 4.86 15.50 -16.74
C LEU A 63 3.86 14.43 -17.23
N ASP A 64 2.55 14.72 -17.19
CA ASP A 64 1.46 13.81 -17.57
C ASP A 64 1.50 12.47 -16.82
N VAL A 65 1.69 12.54 -15.51
CA VAL A 65 1.74 11.39 -14.59
C VAL A 65 0.67 11.53 -13.53
N PRO A 66 0.25 10.46 -12.82
CA PRO A 66 -0.62 10.61 -11.65
C PRO A 66 0.13 11.28 -10.49
N VAL A 67 -0.58 12.10 -9.70
CA VAL A 67 0.01 12.87 -8.58
C VAL A 67 0.67 11.98 -7.52
N SER A 68 0.14 10.76 -7.32
CA SER A 68 0.70 9.75 -6.42
C SER A 68 2.13 9.37 -6.80
N GLU A 69 2.48 9.45 -8.08
CA GLU A 69 3.82 9.12 -8.53
C GLU A 69 4.84 10.23 -8.26
N LEU A 70 4.39 11.46 -8.02
CA LEU A 70 5.29 12.58 -7.68
C LEU A 70 5.65 12.61 -6.19
N LEU A 71 4.84 11.97 -5.35
CA LEU A 71 5.03 11.89 -3.92
C LEU A 71 5.91 10.69 -3.55
N VAL A 72 6.66 10.82 -2.46
CA VAL A 72 7.34 9.66 -1.89
C VAL A 72 6.32 8.86 -1.09
N GLU A 73 6.20 7.57 -1.41
CA GLU A 73 5.39 6.67 -0.59
C GLU A 73 5.99 6.66 0.82
N PRO A 74 5.19 6.91 1.87
CA PRO A 74 5.69 6.85 3.22
C PRO A 74 6.30 5.46 3.43
N ASN A 75 7.59 5.45 3.74
CA ASN A 75 8.37 4.24 3.92
C ASN A 75 7.80 3.48 5.13
N GLU A 76 6.82 2.61 4.89
CA GLU A 76 6.20 1.59 5.75
C GLU A 76 5.77 1.99 7.18
N ALA A 77 5.98 3.22 7.65
CA ALA A 77 5.69 3.62 9.03
C ALA A 77 4.17 3.71 9.32
N LEU A 78 3.35 3.97 8.29
CA LEU A 78 1.90 3.79 8.40
C LEU A 78 1.51 2.30 8.41
N ALA A 79 2.29 1.44 7.74
CA ALA A 79 2.07 0.00 7.72
C ALA A 79 2.28 -0.62 9.11
N GLU A 80 3.20 -0.12 9.93
CA GLU A 80 3.39 -0.65 11.29
C GLU A 80 2.12 -0.52 12.16
N SER A 81 1.45 0.64 12.13
CA SER A 81 0.20 0.86 12.88
C SER A 81 -0.95 -0.01 12.36
N VAL A 82 -1.10 -0.13 11.03
CA VAL A 82 -2.13 -0.94 10.38
C VAL A 82 -1.87 -2.43 10.55
N GLN A 83 -0.61 -2.85 10.47
CA GLN A 83 -0.16 -4.23 10.63
C GLN A 83 -0.32 -4.68 12.08
N THR A 84 0.07 -3.85 13.04
CA THR A 84 -0.14 -4.08 14.47
C THR A 84 -1.62 -4.23 14.78
N ARG A 85 -2.45 -3.32 14.28
CA ARG A 85 -3.91 -3.41 14.40
C ARG A 85 -4.46 -4.69 13.76
N ALA A 86 -4.00 -5.06 12.57
CA ALA A 86 -4.42 -6.29 11.92
C ALA A 86 -3.99 -7.56 12.68
N GLN A 87 -2.82 -7.56 13.32
CA GLN A 87 -2.35 -8.63 14.20
C GLN A 87 -3.27 -8.75 15.42
N LEU A 88 -3.54 -7.65 16.12
CA LEU A 88 -4.44 -7.62 17.27
C LEU A 88 -5.86 -8.10 16.93
N VAL A 89 -6.39 -7.72 15.76
CA VAL A 89 -7.68 -8.22 15.26
C VAL A 89 -7.66 -9.74 15.05
N ARG A 90 -6.56 -10.32 14.56
CA ARG A 90 -6.43 -11.78 14.41
C ARG A 90 -6.39 -12.50 15.76
N VAL A 91 -5.67 -11.93 16.73
CA VAL A 91 -5.62 -12.49 18.10
C VAL A 91 -7.01 -12.41 18.75
N MET A 92 -7.71 -11.28 18.65
CA MET A 92 -9.08 -11.11 19.14
C MET A 92 -10.03 -12.16 18.55
N LYS A 93 -10.00 -12.36 17.23
CA LYS A 93 -10.81 -13.39 16.56
C LYS A 93 -10.52 -14.80 17.10
N THR A 94 -9.26 -15.09 17.41
CA THR A 94 -8.86 -16.37 18.00
C THR A 94 -9.38 -16.51 19.43
N ALA A 95 -9.29 -15.46 20.24
CA ALA A 95 -9.83 -15.41 21.59
C ALA A 95 -11.34 -15.70 21.61
N MET A 96 -12.10 -15.05 20.73
CA MET A 96 -13.54 -15.27 20.58
C MET A 96 -13.87 -16.71 20.15
N LEU A 97 -13.06 -17.30 19.27
CA LEU A 97 -13.25 -18.69 18.87
C LEU A 97 -13.01 -19.65 20.04
N LEU A 98 -11.99 -19.41 20.87
CA LEU A 98 -11.73 -20.20 22.08
C LEU A 98 -12.90 -20.10 23.06
N ARG A 99 -13.39 -18.88 23.31
CA ARG A 99 -14.57 -18.64 24.15
C ARG A 99 -15.81 -19.38 23.61
N GLN A 100 -16.03 -19.40 22.30
CA GLN A 100 -17.21 -20.03 21.70
C GLN A 100 -17.15 -21.57 21.65
N ARG A 101 -15.96 -22.17 21.52
CA ARG A 101 -15.82 -23.61 21.22
C ARG A 101 -15.31 -24.45 22.38
N CYS A 102 -14.59 -23.87 23.33
CA CYS A 102 -14.01 -24.64 24.42
C CYS A 102 -15.08 -24.93 25.48
N ARG A 103 -15.27 -26.22 25.82
CA ARG A 103 -16.19 -26.67 26.87
C ARG A 103 -15.55 -26.78 28.25
N GLN A 104 -14.27 -26.45 28.35
CA GLN A 104 -13.53 -26.44 29.60
C GLN A 104 -13.58 -25.05 30.23
N SER A 105 -14.10 -24.98 31.47
CA SER A 105 -14.30 -23.72 32.20
C SER A 105 -13.00 -22.96 32.48
N SER A 106 -11.86 -23.65 32.59
CA SER A 106 -10.54 -23.02 32.72
C SER A 106 -10.12 -22.26 31.46
N VAL A 107 -10.39 -22.84 30.28
CA VAL A 107 -10.04 -22.24 28.98
C VAL A 107 -10.97 -21.09 28.63
N GLU A 108 -12.25 -21.20 28.98
CA GLU A 108 -13.22 -20.11 28.81
C GLU A 108 -12.84 -18.87 29.62
N ARG A 109 -12.47 -19.04 30.90
CA ARG A 109 -11.99 -17.93 31.74
C ARG A 109 -10.73 -17.27 31.19
N LEU A 110 -9.78 -18.09 30.69
CA LEU A 110 -8.56 -17.57 30.09
C LEU A 110 -8.85 -16.76 28.81
N ALA A 111 -9.78 -17.23 27.98
CA ALA A 111 -10.20 -16.52 26.79
C ALA A 111 -10.92 -15.21 27.11
N GLU A 112 -11.70 -15.16 28.21
CA GLU A 112 -12.36 -13.93 28.68
C GLU A 112 -11.35 -12.90 29.18
N ASN A 113 -10.34 -13.33 29.95
CA ASN A 113 -9.27 -12.45 30.38
C ASN A 113 -8.51 -11.87 29.19
N LEU A 114 -8.14 -12.72 28.22
CA LEU A 114 -7.44 -12.29 27.02
C LEU A 114 -8.30 -11.35 26.16
N PHE A 115 -9.62 -11.52 26.14
CA PHE A 115 -10.54 -10.57 25.51
C PHE A 115 -10.48 -9.20 26.21
N ASN A 116 -10.57 -9.18 27.54
CA ASN A 116 -10.52 -7.94 28.32
C ASN A 116 -9.17 -7.21 28.15
N ASP A 117 -8.06 -7.95 28.24
CA ASP A 117 -6.70 -7.41 28.06
C ASP A 117 -6.53 -6.78 26.66
N LEU A 118 -7.09 -7.40 25.62
CA LEU A 118 -7.04 -6.86 24.26
C LEU A 118 -7.91 -5.61 24.08
N VAL A 119 -9.11 -5.57 24.68
CA VAL A 119 -9.99 -4.38 24.63
C VAL A 119 -9.38 -3.21 25.39
N GLU A 120 -8.69 -3.47 26.50
CA GLU A 120 -7.94 -2.43 27.23
C GLU A 120 -6.81 -1.83 26.38
N ILE A 121 -6.08 -2.67 25.64
CA ILE A 121 -5.02 -2.23 24.72
C ILE A 121 -5.60 -1.48 23.52
N MET A 122 -6.75 -1.91 22.99
CA MET A 122 -7.34 -1.36 21.77
C MET A 122 -8.89 -1.49 21.79
N PRO A 123 -9.61 -0.43 22.19
CA PRO A 123 -11.05 -0.50 22.48
C PRO A 123 -11.90 -0.84 21.25
N GLU A 124 -11.45 -0.49 20.04
CA GLU A 124 -12.13 -0.84 18.79
C GLU A 124 -12.19 -2.36 18.53
N LEU A 125 -11.46 -3.18 19.28
CA LEU A 125 -11.54 -4.65 19.17
C LEU A 125 -12.84 -5.23 19.71
N ALA A 126 -13.58 -4.50 20.56
CA ALA A 126 -14.80 -4.99 21.17
C ALA A 126 -15.90 -5.32 20.14
N GLU A 127 -15.88 -4.64 18.98
CA GLU A 127 -16.86 -4.84 17.90
C GLU A 127 -16.49 -5.98 16.93
N VAL A 128 -15.28 -6.54 17.06
CA VAL A 128 -14.80 -7.60 16.18
C VAL A 128 -15.62 -8.86 16.43
N LYS A 129 -16.20 -9.43 15.36
CA LYS A 129 -16.90 -10.72 15.42
C LYS A 129 -15.93 -11.88 15.15
N SER A 130 -16.26 -13.07 15.67
CA SER A 130 -15.46 -14.28 15.45
C SER A 130 -15.30 -14.56 13.95
N LEU A 131 -14.11 -15.02 13.54
CA LEU A 131 -13.86 -15.36 12.15
C LEU A 131 -14.73 -16.57 11.75
N PRO A 132 -15.55 -16.50 10.68
CA PRO A 132 -16.15 -17.70 10.12
C PRO A 132 -15.03 -18.64 9.67
N THR A 133 -14.98 -19.83 10.27
CA THR A 133 -14.04 -20.89 9.89
C THR A 133 -14.48 -21.51 8.57
N HIS A 134 -14.37 -20.77 7.47
CA HIS A 134 -14.64 -21.29 6.12
C HIS A 134 -13.39 -21.11 5.26
N GLY A 135 -12.36 -21.91 5.55
CA GLY A 135 -11.54 -22.49 4.51
C GLY A 135 -12.20 -23.82 4.15
N ASN A 136 -13.01 -23.83 3.09
CA ASN A 136 -13.60 -25.05 2.58
C ASN A 136 -12.43 -25.99 2.27
N LEU A 137 -12.29 -27.09 3.02
CA LEU A 137 -11.39 -28.17 2.66
C LEU A 137 -11.80 -28.58 1.26
N ARG A 138 -10.92 -28.35 0.27
CA ARG A 138 -11.09 -28.94 -1.05
C ARG A 138 -11.31 -30.43 -0.84
N SER A 139 -12.54 -30.90 -1.05
CA SER A 139 -12.81 -32.30 -1.25
C SER A 139 -11.92 -32.75 -2.40
N LYS A 140 -11.23 -33.88 -2.24
CA LYS A 140 -10.22 -34.43 -3.15
C LYS A 140 -10.77 -34.81 -4.55
N ALA A 141 -12.00 -34.41 -4.89
CA ALA A 141 -12.71 -34.79 -6.12
C ALA A 141 -12.94 -33.65 -7.12
N ASP A 142 -12.57 -32.40 -6.83
CA ASP A 142 -12.77 -31.31 -7.79
C ASP A 142 -11.49 -31.07 -8.62
N VAL A 143 -11.42 -31.74 -9.76
CA VAL A 143 -10.53 -31.37 -10.85
C VAL A 143 -11.04 -30.04 -11.42
N PRO A 144 -10.29 -28.93 -11.32
CA PRO A 144 -10.72 -27.68 -11.93
C PRO A 144 -10.71 -27.82 -13.46
N ARG A 145 -11.86 -27.53 -14.08
CA ARG A 145 -12.13 -27.56 -15.53
C ARG A 145 -11.34 -26.52 -16.35
N ILE A 146 -10.23 -26.00 -15.81
CA ILE A 146 -9.47 -24.86 -16.33
C ILE A 146 -8.40 -25.31 -17.35
N ILE A 147 -8.29 -26.60 -17.66
CA ILE A 147 -7.28 -27.11 -18.62
C ILE A 147 -7.77 -27.07 -20.09
N SER A 148 -9.06 -26.82 -20.38
CA SER A 148 -9.59 -26.90 -21.76
C SER A 148 -9.84 -25.57 -22.46
N GLN A 149 -9.07 -24.52 -22.18
CA GLN A 149 -9.02 -23.37 -23.08
C GLN A 149 -7.59 -23.22 -23.60
N GLN A 150 -7.34 -23.89 -24.74
CA GLN A 150 -6.19 -23.55 -25.57
C GLN A 150 -6.34 -22.08 -25.98
N ILE A 151 -5.45 -21.24 -25.49
CA ILE A 151 -5.23 -19.91 -26.03
C ILE A 151 -4.84 -20.12 -27.49
N SER A 152 -5.70 -19.73 -28.43
CA SER A 152 -5.36 -19.80 -29.85
C SER A 152 -4.22 -18.81 -30.11
N SER A 153 -3.20 -19.26 -30.84
CA SER A 153 -1.98 -18.51 -31.15
C SER A 153 -2.19 -17.35 -32.12
N ASN A 154 -3.44 -16.92 -32.37
CA ASN A 154 -3.78 -15.84 -33.31
C ASN A 154 -3.97 -14.47 -32.64
N TRP A 155 -3.50 -14.29 -31.41
CA TRP A 155 -3.60 -13.01 -30.69
C TRP A 155 -2.62 -11.92 -31.19
N PHE A 156 -1.54 -12.29 -31.89
CA PHE A 156 -0.64 -11.33 -32.50
C PHE A 156 -1.03 -11.06 -33.95
N GLY A 157 -2.03 -10.20 -34.15
CA GLY A 157 -2.32 -9.62 -35.47
C GLY A 157 -1.18 -8.71 -35.92
N TYR A 158 -0.36 -9.21 -36.85
CA TYR A 158 0.47 -8.39 -37.73
C TYR A 158 -0.43 -7.83 -38.83
N GLU A 159 -0.66 -6.52 -38.84
CA GLU A 159 -1.15 -5.84 -40.05
C GLU A 159 0.05 -5.53 -40.94
N HIS A 160 0.02 -6.14 -42.12
CA HIS A 160 0.95 -5.95 -43.22
C HIS A 160 0.38 -4.82 -44.09
N GLU A 161 0.92 -3.61 -44.00
CA GLU A 161 0.59 -2.56 -44.96
C GLU A 161 1.22 -2.91 -46.31
N VAL A 162 0.34 -3.14 -47.29
CA VAL A 162 0.63 -3.20 -48.72
C VAL A 162 0.72 -1.76 -49.22
N LEU A 163 1.83 -1.41 -49.86
CA LEU A 163 1.92 -0.24 -50.74
C LEU A 163 2.28 -0.72 -52.13
N ASP A 164 1.47 -0.28 -53.10
CA ASP A 164 1.66 -0.39 -54.55
C ASP A 164 3.01 0.19 -55.01
#